data_AF-A0A0F5Q961-F1
#
_entry.id   AF-A0A0F5Q961-F1
#
_cell.length_a   1.000
_cell.length_b   1.000
_cell.length_c   1.000
_cell.angle_alpha   90.00
_cell.angle_beta   90.00
_cell.angle_gamma   90.00
#
_symmetry.space_group_name_H-M   'P 1'
#
loop_
_entity.id
_entity.type
_entity.pdbx_description
1 polymer ?
#
loop_
_entity_poly.entity_id
_entity_poly.type
_entity_poly.pdbx_seq_one_letter_code
_entity_poly.pdbx_strand_id
1 'polypeptide(L)'
;MPPGHQEARLIPSDHFTRFYNEVFKYIETLGQHELDLYWLEISKNQERHILDLIQTKGFEGMHEYWSVIKDEENCELDLMVDENHLELQMHVCPSLTKAMDNDAEPMKRYCDHCAGWIGPIMDKTGYHLVYDMISRTEPRCVMKIFKDPALAREAEKSAQLLANWPGKQAV
;
A
#
# COMPACT_ATOMS: atom_id res chain seq x y z
N MET A 1 -20.55 -41.94 -0.19
CA MET A 1 -20.10 -40.58 0.20
C MET A 1 -19.38 -39.98 -0.99
N PRO A 2 -19.68 -38.73 -1.39
CA PRO A 2 -18.98 -38.10 -2.51
C PRO A 2 -17.51 -37.86 -2.13
N PRO A 3 -16.60 -37.73 -3.12
CA PRO A 3 -15.18 -37.51 -2.88
C PRO A 3 -14.98 -36.23 -2.07
N GLY A 4 -14.28 -36.36 -0.95
CA GLY A 4 -13.98 -35.26 -0.04
C GLY A 4 -13.26 -34.13 -0.77
N HIS A 5 -13.78 -32.91 -0.60
CA HIS A 5 -13.03 -31.71 -0.92
C HIS A 5 -11.72 -31.74 -0.13
N GLN A 6 -10.62 -31.92 -0.83
CA GLN A 6 -9.30 -31.70 -0.29
C GLN A 6 -9.21 -30.19 -0.03
N GLU A 7 -9.35 -29.78 1.23
CA GLU A 7 -9.12 -28.39 1.63
C GLU A 7 -7.76 -27.97 1.07
N ALA A 8 -7.75 -26.92 0.26
CA ALA A 8 -6.52 -26.38 -0.29
C ALA A 8 -5.62 -26.02 0.89
N ARG A 9 -4.42 -26.61 0.94
CA ARG A 9 -3.39 -26.28 1.95
C ARG A 9 -2.79 -24.92 1.59
N LEU A 10 -3.54 -23.87 1.89
CA LEU A 10 -3.12 -22.49 1.71
C LEU A 10 -2.51 -21.99 3.03
N ILE A 11 -1.41 -21.24 2.94
CA ILE A 11 -0.86 -20.54 4.10
C ILE A 11 -1.78 -19.34 4.36
N PRO A 12 -2.38 -19.20 5.56
CA PRO A 12 -3.20 -18.04 5.90
C PRO A 12 -2.42 -16.72 5.75
N SER A 13 -3.09 -15.69 5.21
CA SER A 13 -2.42 -14.41 4.92
C SER A 13 -1.96 -13.66 6.18
N ASP A 14 -2.57 -13.92 7.33
CA ASP A 14 -2.17 -13.34 8.62
C ASP A 14 -0.78 -13.80 9.08
N HIS A 15 -0.33 -15.00 8.70
CA HIS A 15 1.03 -15.44 8.99
C HIS A 15 2.08 -14.50 8.37
N PHE A 16 1.81 -13.98 7.17
CA PHE A 16 2.69 -13.01 6.54
C PHE A 16 2.68 -11.69 7.31
N THR A 17 1.49 -11.20 7.67
CA THR A 17 1.34 -9.98 8.49
C THR A 17 2.12 -10.01 9.78
N ARG A 18 2.03 -11.13 10.51
CA ARG A 18 2.80 -11.32 11.74
C ARG A 18 4.30 -11.35 11.46
N PHE A 19 4.71 -12.06 10.41
CA PHE A 19 6.11 -12.18 10.03
C PHE A 19 6.74 -10.84 9.64
N TYR A 20 6.15 -10.12 8.69
CA TYR A 20 6.74 -8.87 8.22
C TYR A 20 6.66 -7.76 9.26
N ASN A 21 5.71 -7.78 10.20
CA ASN A 21 5.73 -6.89 11.37
C ASN A 21 7.06 -6.98 12.14
N GLU A 22 7.54 -8.19 12.42
CA GLU A 22 8.81 -8.41 13.12
C GLU A 22 10.01 -8.04 12.24
N VAL A 23 9.95 -8.34 10.93
CA VAL A 23 10.99 -7.93 9.98
C VAL A 23 11.13 -6.41 9.96
N PHE A 24 10.02 -5.66 9.91
CA PHE A 24 10.06 -4.20 9.88
C PHE A 24 10.65 -3.63 11.17
N LYS A 25 10.26 -4.16 12.33
CA LYS A 25 10.84 -3.77 13.62
C LYS A 25 12.34 -4.04 13.67
N TYR A 26 12.78 -5.21 13.21
CA TYR A 26 14.19 -5.55 13.16
C TYR A 26 14.97 -4.59 12.26
N ILE A 27 14.50 -4.35 11.03
CA ILE A 27 15.18 -3.44 10.09
C ILE A 27 15.20 -2.00 10.63
N GLU A 28 14.14 -1.55 11.31
CA GLU A 28 14.12 -0.24 11.98
C GLU A 28 15.25 -0.10 13.01
N THR A 29 15.63 -1.18 13.71
CA THR A 29 16.77 -1.17 14.65
C THR A 29 18.12 -0.98 13.95
N LEU A 30 18.21 -1.31 12.66
CA LEU A 30 19.42 -1.12 11.85
C LEU A 30 19.55 0.33 11.33
N GLY A 31 18.46 1.10 11.37
CA GLY A 31 18.42 2.52 11.03
C GLY A 31 17.60 2.84 9.78
N GLN A 32 17.30 4.13 9.60
CA GLN A 32 16.42 4.61 8.53
C GLN A 32 16.91 4.22 7.13
N HIS A 33 18.23 4.24 6.90
CA HIS A 33 18.80 3.90 5.61
C HIS A 33 18.47 2.45 5.19
N GLU A 34 18.59 1.49 6.11
CA GLU A 34 18.28 0.09 5.84
C GLU A 34 16.78 -0.11 5.58
N LEU A 35 15.94 0.62 6.31
CA LEU A 35 14.50 0.60 6.11
C LEU A 35 14.10 1.14 4.73
N ASP A 36 14.75 2.23 4.29
CA ASP A 36 14.54 2.80 2.96
C ASP A 36 14.96 1.85 1.84
N LEU A 37 16.11 1.19 1.98
CA LEU A 37 16.57 0.18 1.02
C LEU A 37 15.60 -0.99 0.92
N TYR A 38 15.04 -1.42 2.05
CA TYR A 38 14.06 -2.49 2.09
C TYR A 38 12.76 -2.12 1.38
N TRP A 39 12.24 -0.90 1.58
CA TRP A 39 11.08 -0.40 0.84
C TRP A 39 11.32 -0.31 -0.66
N LEU A 40 12.50 0.15 -1.07
CA LEU A 40 12.87 0.22 -2.47
C LEU A 40 12.97 -1.17 -3.12
N GLU A 41 13.44 -2.19 -2.40
CA GLU A 41 13.47 -3.55 -2.93
C GLU A 41 12.07 -4.16 -3.05
N ILE A 42 11.17 -3.91 -2.09
CA ILE A 42 9.75 -4.28 -2.22
C ILE A 42 9.13 -3.58 -3.42
N SER A 43 9.35 -2.27 -3.57
CA SER A 43 8.87 -1.47 -4.70
C SER A 43 9.30 -2.07 -6.03
N LYS A 44 10.60 -2.39 -6.15
CA LYS A 44 11.19 -3.01 -7.34
C LYS A 44 10.61 -4.38 -7.65
N ASN A 45 10.29 -5.17 -6.63
CA ASN A 45 9.60 -6.43 -6.84
C ASN A 45 8.15 -6.21 -7.34
N GLN A 46 7.45 -5.21 -6.78
CA GLN A 46 6.07 -4.88 -7.15
C GLN A 46 5.92 -4.34 -8.58
N GLU A 47 6.97 -3.73 -9.13
CA GLU A 47 6.99 -3.31 -10.54
C GLU A 47 6.62 -4.44 -11.51
N ARG A 48 6.98 -5.69 -11.20
CA ARG A 48 6.66 -6.86 -12.03
C ARG A 48 5.17 -7.12 -12.17
N HIS A 49 4.37 -6.63 -11.24
CA HIS A 49 2.93 -6.86 -11.17
C HIS A 49 2.12 -5.69 -11.73
N ILE A 50 2.57 -4.45 -11.50
CA ILE A 50 1.75 -3.26 -11.77
C ILE A 50 2.31 -2.34 -12.86
N LEU A 51 3.63 -2.35 -13.13
CA LEU A 51 4.24 -1.30 -13.95
C LEU A 51 3.73 -1.32 -15.40
N ASP A 52 3.58 -2.50 -15.99
CA ASP A 52 3.04 -2.66 -17.35
C ASP A 52 1.59 -2.15 -17.45
N LEU A 53 0.76 -2.44 -16.44
CA LEU A 53 -0.62 -1.95 -16.37
C LEU A 53 -0.67 -0.42 -16.32
N ILE A 54 0.17 0.21 -15.49
CA ILE A 54 0.22 1.68 -15.41
C ILE A 54 0.66 2.29 -16.74
N GLN A 55 1.69 1.72 -17.37
CA GLN A 55 2.27 2.27 -18.59
C GLN A 55 1.34 2.10 -19.80
N THR A 56 0.59 1.01 -19.87
CA THR A 56 -0.26 0.69 -21.02
C THR A 56 -1.69 1.21 -20.86
N LYS A 57 -2.21 1.27 -19.64
CA LYS A 57 -3.62 1.58 -19.35
C LYS A 57 -3.83 2.73 -18.37
N GLY A 58 -2.78 3.37 -17.84
CA GLY A 58 -2.94 4.52 -16.93
C GLY A 58 -3.78 4.21 -15.69
N PHE A 59 -4.75 5.07 -15.38
CA PHE A 59 -5.64 4.89 -14.22
C PHE A 59 -6.50 3.64 -14.31
N GLU A 60 -6.91 3.22 -15.50
CA GLU A 60 -7.65 1.99 -15.70
C GLU A 60 -6.80 0.75 -15.35
N GLY A 61 -5.51 0.77 -15.70
CA GLY A 61 -4.57 -0.30 -15.32
C GLY A 61 -4.32 -0.36 -13.82
N MET A 62 -4.21 0.80 -13.19
CA MET A 62 -4.13 0.91 -11.74
C MET A 62 -5.40 0.38 -11.05
N HIS A 63 -6.58 0.75 -11.56
CA HIS A 63 -7.86 0.26 -11.05
C HIS A 63 -7.97 -1.25 -11.18
N GLU A 64 -7.57 -1.82 -12.33
CA GLU A 64 -7.52 -3.26 -12.55
C GLU A 64 -6.66 -3.97 -11.49
N TYR A 65 -5.45 -3.47 -11.26
CA TYR A 65 -4.55 -4.02 -10.24
C TYR A 65 -5.16 -3.98 -8.84
N TRP A 66 -5.63 -2.81 -8.39
CA TRP A 66 -6.18 -2.67 -7.03
C TRP A 66 -7.54 -3.36 -6.84
N SER A 67 -8.31 -3.58 -7.90
CA SER A 67 -9.53 -4.39 -7.85
C SER A 67 -9.22 -5.86 -7.54
N VAL A 68 -8.15 -6.41 -8.13
CA VAL A 68 -7.70 -7.78 -7.80
C VAL A 68 -7.27 -7.86 -6.34
N ILE A 69 -6.46 -6.91 -5.87
CA ILE A 69 -6.02 -6.88 -4.46
C ILE A 69 -7.20 -6.75 -3.50
N LYS A 70 -8.20 -5.92 -3.84
CA LYS A 70 -9.43 -5.79 -3.05
C LYS A 70 -10.11 -7.14 -2.84
N ASP A 71 -10.26 -7.90 -3.92
CA ASP A 71 -10.95 -9.19 -3.90
C ASP A 71 -10.12 -10.27 -3.18
N GLU A 72 -8.82 -10.37 -3.48
CA GLU A 72 -7.92 -11.38 -2.90
C GLU A 72 -7.67 -11.18 -1.41
N GLU A 73 -7.55 -9.92 -0.96
CA GLU A 73 -7.30 -9.60 0.45
C GLU A 73 -8.58 -9.39 1.26
N ASN A 74 -9.76 -9.48 0.61
CA ASN A 74 -11.07 -9.20 1.20
C ASN A 74 -11.09 -7.82 1.89
N CYS A 75 -10.62 -6.80 1.18
CA CYS A 75 -10.54 -5.43 1.69
C CYS A 75 -11.91 -4.74 1.66
N GLU A 76 -12.28 -4.08 2.77
CA GLU A 76 -13.35 -3.08 2.75
C GLU A 76 -12.78 -1.75 2.23
N LEU A 77 -12.74 -1.60 0.91
CA LEU A 77 -12.30 -0.37 0.25
C LEU A 77 -13.24 0.06 -0.87
N ASP A 78 -13.36 1.37 -1.06
CA ASP A 78 -13.92 1.97 -2.27
C ASP A 78 -12.80 2.35 -3.22
N LEU A 79 -12.98 2.05 -4.49
CA LEU A 79 -12.05 2.34 -5.56
C LEU A 79 -12.78 3.13 -6.64
N MET A 80 -12.29 4.33 -6.94
CA MET A 80 -12.88 5.22 -7.92
C MET A 80 -11.82 5.73 -8.88
N VAL A 81 -12.22 5.94 -10.13
CA VAL A 81 -11.40 6.57 -11.17
C VAL A 81 -12.23 7.63 -11.87
N ASP A 82 -11.63 8.80 -12.06
CA ASP A 82 -12.12 9.82 -12.95
C ASP A 82 -11.00 10.34 -13.87
N GLU A 83 -11.27 11.40 -14.63
CA GLU A 83 -10.32 11.96 -15.60
C GLU A 83 -9.05 12.54 -14.95
N ASN A 84 -9.12 12.92 -13.67
CA ASN A 84 -8.05 13.63 -12.96
C ASN A 84 -7.29 12.73 -12.00
N HIS A 85 -7.95 11.76 -11.38
CA HIS A 85 -7.32 10.90 -10.39
C HIS A 85 -7.97 9.52 -10.23
N LEU A 86 -7.16 8.62 -9.64
CA LEU A 86 -7.64 7.42 -8.98
C LEU A 86 -7.69 7.67 -7.46
N GLU A 87 -8.75 7.20 -6.80
CA GLU A 87 -8.92 7.27 -5.36
C GLU A 87 -9.25 5.90 -4.78
N LEU A 88 -8.52 5.52 -3.74
CA LEU A 88 -8.76 4.36 -2.91
C LEU A 88 -9.06 4.84 -1.49
N GLN A 89 -10.28 4.61 -1.01
CA GLN A 89 -10.67 4.84 0.37
C GLN A 89 -10.71 3.51 1.10
N MET A 90 -9.76 3.28 1.99
CA MET A 90 -9.70 2.08 2.83
C MET A 90 -10.53 2.31 4.10
N HIS A 91 -11.61 1.54 4.26
CA HIS A 91 -12.47 1.58 5.44
C HIS A 91 -12.03 0.60 6.52
N VAL A 92 -11.47 -0.55 6.10
CA VAL A 92 -10.83 -1.53 7.00
C VAL A 92 -9.63 -2.17 6.31
N CYS A 93 -8.42 -1.73 6.68
CA CYS A 93 -7.16 -2.29 6.21
C CYS A 93 -6.95 -3.68 6.84
N PRO A 94 -6.92 -4.78 6.05
CA PRO A 94 -6.73 -6.12 6.60
C PRO A 94 -5.34 -6.29 7.21
N SER A 95 -4.33 -5.67 6.60
CA SER A 95 -2.93 -5.71 7.03
C SER A 95 -2.76 -5.09 8.44
N LEU A 96 -3.17 -3.84 8.64
CA LEU A 96 -3.05 -3.21 9.97
C LEU A 96 -3.93 -3.91 11.01
N THR A 97 -5.15 -4.31 10.65
CA THR A 97 -6.06 -5.04 11.55
C THR A 97 -5.41 -6.31 12.09
N LYS A 98 -4.80 -7.12 11.22
CA LYS A 98 -4.10 -8.35 11.60
C LYS A 98 -2.82 -8.06 12.40
N ALA A 99 -2.11 -6.98 12.09
CA ALA A 99 -0.92 -6.59 12.85
C ALA A 99 -1.27 -6.18 14.28
N MET A 100 -2.41 -5.50 14.46
CA MET A 100 -2.95 -5.12 15.77
C MET A 100 -3.56 -6.31 16.54
N ASP A 101 -4.14 -7.28 15.84
CA ASP A 101 -4.63 -8.54 16.40
C ASP A 101 -3.52 -9.62 16.43
N ASN A 102 -2.40 -9.25 17.07
CA ASN A 102 -1.20 -10.06 17.14
C ASN A 102 -0.70 -10.19 18.59
N ASP A 103 0.02 -11.28 18.88
CA ASP A 103 0.68 -11.49 20.17
C ASP A 103 1.96 -10.66 20.32
N ALA A 104 2.47 -10.11 19.22
CA ALA A 104 3.54 -9.14 19.18
C ALA A 104 3.02 -7.71 18.97
N GLU A 105 3.67 -6.72 19.60
CA GLU A 105 3.35 -5.31 19.39
C GLU A 105 3.54 -4.91 17.91
N PRO A 106 2.57 -4.19 17.30
CA PRO A 106 2.72 -3.65 15.95
C PRO A 106 3.93 -2.71 15.86
N MET A 107 4.63 -2.74 14.73
CA MET A 107 5.59 -1.69 14.40
C MET A 107 4.89 -0.33 14.44
N LYS A 108 5.45 0.65 15.16
CA LYS A 108 4.84 1.99 15.26
C LYS A 108 4.62 2.65 13.91
N ARG A 109 5.49 2.36 12.95
CA ARG A 109 5.47 2.89 11.60
C ARG A 109 4.95 1.89 10.57
N TYR A 110 4.16 0.90 11.01
CA TYR A 110 3.70 -0.20 10.17
C TYR A 110 3.15 0.29 8.82
N CYS A 111 2.24 1.26 8.80
CA CYS A 111 1.62 1.77 7.57
C CYS A 111 2.59 2.43 6.57
N ASP A 112 3.81 2.81 6.97
CA ASP A 112 4.79 3.42 6.06
C ASP A 112 5.16 2.48 4.92
N HIS A 113 5.02 1.16 5.10
CA HIS A 113 5.34 0.18 4.05
C HIS A 113 4.50 0.40 2.78
N CYS A 114 3.22 0.78 2.91
CA CYS A 114 2.34 0.96 1.76
C CYS A 114 2.84 2.10 0.88
N ALA A 115 3.10 3.27 1.47
CA ALA A 115 3.67 4.40 0.73
C ALA A 115 5.11 4.11 0.25
N GLY A 116 5.88 3.38 1.07
CA GLY A 116 7.26 3.02 0.78
C GLY A 116 7.44 2.25 -0.53
N TRP A 117 6.49 1.38 -0.89
CA TRP A 117 6.57 0.65 -2.17
C TRP A 117 5.79 1.33 -3.30
N ILE A 118 4.65 1.98 -3.02
CA ILE A 118 3.80 2.61 -4.06
C ILE A 118 4.45 3.89 -4.58
N GLY A 119 4.98 4.72 -3.68
CA GLY A 119 5.55 6.03 -4.00
C GLY A 119 6.62 5.96 -5.10
N PRO A 120 7.67 5.13 -4.95
CA PRO A 120 8.71 5.03 -5.98
C PRO A 120 8.20 4.53 -7.34
N ILE A 121 7.11 3.76 -7.40
CA ILE A 121 6.48 3.37 -8.68
C ILE A 121 5.78 4.57 -9.32
N MET A 122 5.08 5.38 -8.53
CA MET A 122 4.43 6.61 -9.03
C MET A 122 5.47 7.61 -9.55
N ASP A 123 6.57 7.81 -8.81
CA ASP A 123 7.69 8.66 -9.23
C ASP A 123 8.30 8.22 -10.57
N LYS A 124 8.36 6.90 -10.83
CA LYS A 124 8.85 6.33 -12.10
C LYS A 124 7.89 6.48 -13.28
N THR A 125 6.60 6.60 -13.01
CA THR A 125 5.54 6.59 -14.02
C THR A 125 5.00 7.98 -14.34
N GLY A 126 5.50 9.02 -13.65
CA GLY A 126 5.07 10.41 -13.84
C GLY A 126 3.71 10.72 -13.23
N TYR A 127 3.21 9.85 -12.35
CA TYR A 127 2.02 10.09 -11.55
C TYR A 127 2.41 10.61 -10.17
N HIS A 128 1.49 11.29 -9.50
CA HIS A 128 1.72 11.97 -8.24
C HIS A 128 0.87 11.35 -7.14
N LEU A 129 1.53 10.65 -6.21
CA LEU A 129 0.89 9.99 -5.07
C LEU A 129 0.60 11.00 -3.96
N VAL A 130 -0.63 10.98 -3.46
CA VAL A 130 -1.01 11.57 -2.18
C VAL A 130 -1.58 10.46 -1.32
N TYR A 131 -0.87 10.12 -0.24
CA TYR A 131 -1.28 9.05 0.64
C TYR A 131 -1.48 9.59 2.06
N ASP A 132 -2.74 9.74 2.45
CA ASP A 132 -3.13 10.08 3.81
C ASP A 132 -3.34 8.79 4.61
N MET A 133 -2.44 8.54 5.57
CA MET A 133 -2.58 7.41 6.48
C MET A 133 -3.69 7.61 7.51
N ILE A 134 -4.21 8.84 7.68
CA ILE A 134 -5.17 9.26 8.71
C ILE A 134 -4.59 9.10 10.12
N SER A 135 -4.28 7.87 10.53
CA SER A 135 -3.67 7.50 11.78
C SER A 135 -2.80 6.24 11.60
N ARG A 136 -1.83 6.06 12.49
CA ARG A 136 -1.00 4.84 12.53
C ARG A 136 -1.67 3.69 13.28
N THR A 137 -2.76 3.97 13.97
CA THR A 137 -3.47 3.01 14.84
C THR A 137 -4.92 2.81 14.44
N GLU A 138 -5.35 3.42 13.34
CA GLU A 138 -6.68 3.23 12.78
C GLU A 138 -6.54 2.52 11.43
N PRO A 139 -7.28 1.42 11.18
CA PRO A 139 -7.17 0.66 9.94
C PRO A 139 -7.89 1.36 8.78
N ARG A 140 -7.69 2.66 8.62
CA ARG A 140 -8.28 3.50 7.57
C ARG A 140 -7.21 4.36 6.93
N CYS A 141 -7.28 4.53 5.62
CA CYS A 141 -6.38 5.41 4.89
C CYS A 141 -6.99 5.82 3.55
N VAL A 142 -6.47 6.90 2.96
CA VAL A 142 -6.91 7.37 1.64
C VAL A 142 -5.68 7.53 0.75
N MET A 143 -5.70 6.84 -0.38
CA MET A 143 -4.69 6.96 -1.41
C MET A 143 -5.30 7.64 -2.63
N LYS A 144 -4.69 8.72 -3.10
CA LYS A 144 -5.06 9.40 -4.33
C LYS A 144 -3.86 9.48 -5.25
N ILE A 145 -4.08 9.26 -6.53
CA ILE A 145 -3.02 9.30 -7.55
C ILE A 145 -3.46 10.24 -8.66
N PHE A 146 -2.68 11.28 -8.90
CA PHE A 146 -3.00 12.33 -9.86
C PHE A 146 -2.04 12.29 -11.04
N LYS A 147 -2.51 12.73 -12.20
CA LYS A 147 -1.66 13.05 -13.34
C LYS A 147 -1.10 14.47 -13.26
N ASP A 148 -1.86 15.39 -12.67
CA ASP A 148 -1.45 16.79 -12.49
C ASP A 148 -0.80 17.00 -11.10
N PRO A 149 0.46 17.44 -11.02
CA PRO A 149 1.13 17.74 -9.75
C PRO A 149 0.48 18.89 -8.97
N ALA A 150 -0.22 19.82 -9.63
CA ALA A 150 -0.94 20.89 -8.95
C ALA A 150 -2.14 20.35 -8.16
N LEU A 151 -2.89 19.41 -8.74
CA LEU A 151 -4.00 18.75 -8.03
C LEU A 151 -3.49 17.89 -6.87
N ALA A 152 -2.38 17.18 -7.06
CA ALA A 152 -1.74 16.43 -5.98
C ALA A 152 -1.36 17.34 -4.81
N ARG A 153 -0.67 18.46 -5.06
CA ARG A 153 -0.32 19.44 -4.03
C ARG A 153 -1.51 20.01 -3.29
N GLU A 154 -2.61 20.26 -4.00
CA GLU A 154 -3.84 20.73 -3.36
C GLU A 154 -4.43 19.65 -2.44
N ALA A 155 -4.47 18.40 -2.91
CA ALA A 155 -4.94 17.27 -2.11
C ALA A 155 -4.08 17.01 -0.86
N GLU A 156 -2.75 17.16 -0.95
CA GLU A 156 -1.84 17.00 0.21
C GLU A 156 -2.21 17.94 1.38
N LYS A 157 -2.74 19.15 1.11
CA LYS A 157 -3.14 20.10 2.16
C LYS A 157 -4.29 19.60 3.03
N SER A 158 -5.08 18.66 2.52
CA SER A 158 -6.21 18.06 3.23
C SER A 158 -5.85 16.78 3.99
N ALA A 159 -4.63 16.26 3.80
CA ALA A 159 -4.20 15.03 4.45
C ALA A 159 -3.99 15.25 5.96
N GLN A 160 -4.50 14.32 6.77
CA GLN A 160 -4.33 14.35 8.23
C GLN A 160 -2.93 13.85 8.64
N LEU A 161 -2.48 12.78 8.00
CA LEU A 161 -1.18 12.19 8.21
C LEU A 161 -0.58 11.78 6.86
N LEU A 162 0.07 12.75 6.21
CA LEU A 162 0.69 12.54 4.92
C LEU A 162 1.86 11.55 5.04
N ALA A 163 1.82 10.50 4.22
CA ALA A 163 2.89 9.52 4.14
C ALA A 163 4.12 10.07 3.41
N ASN A 164 5.26 9.44 3.71
CA ASN A 164 6.53 9.70 3.06
C ASN A 164 7.12 8.38 2.54
N TRP A 165 8.01 8.46 1.56
CA TRP A 165 8.71 7.32 1.00
C TRP A 165 10.12 7.70 0.55
N PRO A 166 11.03 6.72 0.37
CA PRO A 166 12.39 7.00 -0.08
C PRO A 166 12.39 7.70 -1.43
N GLY A 167 13.07 8.85 -1.49
CA GLY A 167 13.18 9.63 -2.73
C GLY A 167 12.04 10.61 -2.99
N LYS A 168 10.98 10.66 -2.14
CA LYS A 168 9.90 11.65 -2.27
C LYS A 168 10.49 13.05 -2.31
N GLN A 169 10.29 13.73 -3.44
CA GLN A 169 10.58 15.16 -3.55
C GLN A 169 9.36 15.95 -3.04
N ALA A 170 9.60 17.12 -2.44
CA ALA A 170 8.50 18.05 -2.22
C ALA A 170 7.92 18.43 -3.58
N VAL A 171 6.63 18.14 -3.78
CA VAL A 171 5.90 18.47 -5.01
C VAL A 171 5.66 19.97 -5.07
#